data_AF-A0A6P8BPY8-F1
#
_entry.id   AF-A0A6P8BPY8-F1
#
_cell.length_a   1.000
_cell.length_b   1.000
_cell.length_c   1.000
_cell.angle_alpha   90.00
_cell.angle_beta   90.00
_cell.angle_gamma   90.00
#
_symmetry.space_group_name_H-M   'P 1'
#
loop_
_entity.id
_entity.type
_entity.pdbx_description
1 polymer ?
#
loop_
_entity_poly.entity_id
_entity_poly.type
_entity_poly.pdbx_seq_one_letter_code
_entity_poly.pdbx_strand_id
1 'polypeptide(L)'
;MSSLLKSFVDPKKNWLAALHMKTLSRRLRKYGLRYDDLYDPYYDLDVKEALNRLPREIVDARHQRIKRAMDLSMKHEYLPENLQAMQTPFRGYLKDMLALVKKERAEREALGALPLYQRTIP
;
A
#
# COMPACT_ATOMS: atom_id res chain seq x y z
N MET A 1 25.51 5.08 4.97
CA MET A 1 25.62 4.84 3.51
C MET A 1 24.34 5.23 2.73
N SER A 2 23.67 6.34 3.06
CA SER A 2 22.24 6.53 2.67
C SER A 2 21.98 7.59 1.58
N SER A 3 22.75 8.68 1.51
CA SER A 3 22.40 9.83 0.63
C SER A 3 22.68 9.56 -0.85
N LEU A 4 23.82 8.92 -1.15
CA LEU A 4 24.20 8.55 -2.53
C LEU A 4 23.19 7.55 -3.11
N LEU A 5 22.90 6.46 -2.40
CA LEU A 5 21.89 5.48 -2.85
C LEU A 5 20.51 6.10 -3.03
N LYS A 6 20.05 6.95 -2.09
CA LYS A 6 18.78 7.69 -2.25
C LYS A 6 18.77 8.52 -3.53
N SER A 7 19.86 9.23 -3.85
CA SER A 7 19.93 10.02 -5.08
C SER A 7 19.79 9.20 -6.37
N PHE A 8 20.15 7.90 -6.35
CA PHE A 8 19.95 6.99 -7.49
C PHE A 8 18.50 6.50 -7.62
N VAL A 9 17.71 6.48 -6.55
CA VAL A 9 16.30 6.01 -6.59
C VAL A 9 15.28 7.14 -6.52
N ASP A 10 15.72 8.36 -6.18
CA ASP A 10 14.85 9.52 -6.09
C ASP A 10 14.30 9.89 -7.49
N PRO A 11 12.96 9.93 -7.69
CA PRO A 11 12.37 10.26 -8.99
C PRO A 11 12.62 11.71 -9.43
N LYS A 12 13.07 12.58 -8.51
CA LYS A 12 13.47 13.96 -8.84
C LYS A 12 14.87 14.04 -9.44
N LYS A 13 15.74 13.06 -9.15
CA LYS A 13 17.17 13.06 -9.53
C LYS A 13 17.48 12.02 -10.61
N ASN A 14 16.72 10.93 -10.66
CA ASN A 14 16.88 9.88 -11.67
C ASN A 14 15.65 9.80 -12.59
N TRP A 15 15.89 9.92 -13.90
CA TRP A 15 14.87 9.83 -14.94
C TRP A 15 14.19 8.45 -15.01
N LEU A 16 14.93 7.36 -14.76
CA LEU A 16 14.38 6.00 -14.74
C LEU A 16 13.37 5.84 -13.61
N ALA A 17 13.71 6.34 -12.42
CA ALA A 17 12.81 6.34 -11.27
C ALA A 17 11.57 7.22 -11.52
N ALA A 18 11.74 8.36 -12.20
CA ALA A 18 10.63 9.21 -12.61
C ALA A 18 9.67 8.49 -13.58
N LEU A 19 10.22 7.81 -14.60
CA LEU A 19 9.44 7.04 -15.57
C LEU A 19 8.69 5.88 -14.91
N HIS A 20 9.35 5.18 -13.99
CA HIS A 20 8.75 4.12 -13.19
C HIS A 20 7.57 4.65 -12.35
N MET A 21 7.78 5.73 -11.59
CA MET A 21 6.73 6.37 -10.79
C MET A 21 5.56 6.86 -11.67
N LYS A 22 5.84 7.47 -12.83
CA LYS A 22 4.82 7.90 -13.80
C LYS A 22 4.00 6.73 -14.33
N THR A 23 4.65 5.60 -14.62
CA THR A 23 4.00 4.39 -15.12
C THR A 23 3.09 3.77 -14.05
N LEU A 24 3.57 3.67 -12.81
CA LEU A 24 2.76 3.21 -11.67
C LEU A 24 1.57 4.12 -11.42
N SER A 25 1.80 5.44 -11.38
CA SER A 25 0.73 6.43 -11.20
C SER A 25 -0.36 6.25 -12.25
N ARG A 26 0.02 6.17 -13.53
CA ARG A 26 -0.94 5.97 -14.63
C ARG A 26 -1.75 4.68 -14.47
N ARG A 27 -1.11 3.57 -14.11
CA ARG A 27 -1.79 2.28 -13.92
C ARG A 27 -2.76 2.30 -12.74
N LEU A 28 -2.36 2.88 -11.61
CA LEU A 28 -3.21 3.00 -10.42
C LEU A 28 -4.42 3.90 -10.65
N ARG A 29 -4.21 5.04 -11.34
CA ARG A 29 -5.30 5.98 -11.67
C ARG A 29 -6.38 5.35 -12.55
N LYS A 30 -5.98 4.53 -13.54
CA LYS A 30 -6.93 3.80 -14.42
C LYS A 30 -7.92 2.93 -13.65
N TYR A 31 -7.50 2.31 -12.56
CA TYR A 31 -8.37 1.48 -11.70
C TYR A 31 -8.89 2.22 -10.46
N GLY A 32 -8.46 3.46 -10.22
CA GLY A 32 -8.87 4.24 -9.05
C GLY A 32 -8.38 3.66 -7.73
N LEU A 33 -7.20 3.05 -7.72
CA LEU A 33 -6.55 2.47 -6.55
C LEU A 33 -5.45 3.38 -6.00
N ARG A 34 -5.19 3.26 -4.69
CA ARG A 34 -3.96 3.78 -4.06
C ARG A 34 -2.93 2.67 -3.96
N TYR A 35 -1.67 3.06 -3.85
CA TYR A 35 -0.56 2.11 -3.74
C TYR A 35 -0.70 1.21 -2.51
N ASP A 36 -1.09 1.78 -1.37
CA ASP A 36 -1.31 1.06 -0.11
C ASP A 36 -2.45 0.01 -0.22
N ASP A 37 -3.39 0.17 -1.17
CA ASP A 37 -4.48 -0.79 -1.38
C ASP A 37 -3.98 -2.14 -1.92
N LEU A 38 -2.76 -2.19 -2.48
CA LEU A 38 -2.15 -3.41 -3.02
C LEU A 38 -1.54 -4.34 -1.95
N TYR A 39 -1.44 -3.87 -0.70
CA TYR A 39 -0.90 -4.68 0.39
C TYR A 39 -1.95 -5.68 0.86
N ASP A 40 -1.72 -6.97 0.64
CA ASP A 40 -2.69 -8.03 0.99
C ASP A 40 -2.58 -8.44 2.48
N PRO A 41 -3.67 -8.34 3.27
CA PRO A 41 -3.69 -8.80 4.66
C PRO A 41 -3.47 -10.31 4.85
N TYR A 42 -3.67 -11.14 3.82
CA TYR A 42 -3.35 -12.57 3.90
C TYR A 42 -1.90 -12.90 3.52
N TYR A 43 -1.22 -11.97 2.83
CA TYR A 43 0.19 -12.12 2.50
C TYR A 43 1.07 -11.80 3.71
N ASP A 44 0.91 -10.60 4.27
CA ASP A 44 1.64 -10.14 5.46
C ASP A 44 0.65 -9.94 6.63
N LEU A 45 0.82 -10.71 7.70
CA LEU A 45 -0.04 -10.59 8.89
C LEU A 45 0.14 -9.25 9.60
N ASP A 46 1.29 -8.59 9.45
CA ASP A 46 1.50 -7.24 9.98
C ASP A 46 0.59 -6.22 9.28
N VAL A 47 0.26 -6.44 8.00
CA VAL A 47 -0.70 -5.61 7.26
C VAL A 47 -2.11 -5.82 7.81
N LYS A 48 -2.49 -7.06 8.11
CA LYS A 48 -3.78 -7.36 8.73
C LYS A 48 -3.91 -6.64 10.07
N GLU A 49 -2.90 -6.72 10.92
CA GLU A 49 -2.89 -6.04 12.21
C GLU A 49 -2.92 -4.51 12.06
N ALA A 50 -2.13 -3.96 11.13
CA ALA A 50 -2.14 -2.53 10.84
C ALA A 50 -3.52 -2.03 10.34
N LEU A 51 -4.22 -2.82 9.52
CA LEU A 51 -5.57 -2.50 9.06
C LEU A 51 -6.60 -2.57 10.20
N ASN A 52 -6.46 -3.52 11.13
CA ASN A 52 -7.34 -3.64 12.30
C ASN A 52 -7.25 -2.43 13.25
N ARG A 53 -6.08 -1.78 13.32
CA ARG A 53 -5.83 -0.61 14.17
C ARG A 53 -6.25 0.71 13.52
N LEU A 54 -6.45 0.75 12.21
CA LEU A 54 -6.82 1.97 11.51
C LEU A 54 -8.29 2.35 11.75
N PRO A 55 -8.64 3.64 11.67
CA PRO A 55 -10.03 4.08 11.70
C PRO A 55 -10.88 3.39 10.64
N ARG A 56 -12.12 3.04 11.02
CA ARG A 56 -13.03 2.27 10.18
C ARG A 56 -13.32 2.97 8.86
N GLU A 57 -13.44 4.29 8.84
CA GLU A 57 -13.72 5.10 7.66
C GLU A 57 -12.63 4.92 6.57
N ILE A 58 -11.37 4.79 7.00
CA ILE A 58 -10.23 4.59 6.09
C ILE A 58 -10.28 3.18 5.49
N VAL A 59 -10.60 2.18 6.31
CA VAL A 59 -10.72 0.78 5.91
C VAL A 59 -11.91 0.59 4.96
N ASP A 60 -13.05 1.18 5.26
CA ASP A 60 -14.24 1.14 4.40
C ASP A 60 -13.97 1.83 3.05
N ALA A 61 -13.30 2.99 3.06
CA ALA A 61 -12.89 3.67 1.82
C ALA A 61 -11.89 2.82 1.00
N ARG A 62 -10.99 2.06 1.66
CA ARG A 62 -10.11 1.09 0.99
C ARG A 62 -10.93 -0.02 0.33
N HIS A 63 -11.85 -0.64 1.05
CA HIS A 63 -12.69 -1.71 0.51
C HIS A 63 -13.54 -1.24 -0.68
N GLN A 64 -14.09 -0.03 -0.64
CA GLN A 64 -14.81 0.56 -1.77
C GLN A 64 -13.93 0.72 -3.02
N ARG A 65 -12.68 1.19 -2.86
CA ARG A 65 -11.73 1.31 -3.99
C ARG A 65 -11.39 -0.05 -4.59
N ILE A 66 -11.11 -1.04 -3.75
CA ILE A 66 -10.79 -2.41 -4.19
C ILE A 66 -12.00 -3.03 -4.92
N LYS A 67 -13.21 -2.91 -4.36
CA LYS A 67 -14.45 -3.40 -5.00
C LYS A 67 -14.66 -2.77 -6.38
N ARG A 68 -14.49 -1.45 -6.49
CA ARG A 68 -14.59 -0.73 -7.76
C ARG A 68 -13.54 -1.21 -8.76
N ALA A 69 -12.30 -1.38 -8.33
CA ALA A 69 -11.23 -1.85 -9.20
C ALA A 69 -11.48 -3.27 -9.71
N MET A 70 -12.01 -4.16 -8.87
CA MET A 70 -12.42 -5.52 -9.26
C MET A 70 -13.57 -5.49 -10.27
N ASP A 71 -14.58 -4.63 -10.07
CA ASP A 71 -15.68 -4.46 -11.01
C ASP A 71 -15.20 -3.97 -12.39
N LEU A 72 -14.36 -2.94 -12.42
CA LEU A 72 -13.75 -2.43 -13.66
C LEU A 72 -12.89 -3.50 -14.35
N SER A 73 -12.09 -4.24 -13.58
CA SER A 73 -11.27 -5.33 -14.11
C SER A 73 -12.12 -6.44 -14.72
N MET A 74 -13.23 -6.82 -14.09
CA MET A 74 -14.15 -7.83 -14.59
C MET A 74 -14.82 -7.39 -15.90
N LYS A 75 -15.14 -6.10 -16.02
CA LYS A 75 -15.75 -5.51 -17.23
C LYS A 75 -14.75 -5.23 -18.34
N HIS A 76 -13.44 -5.39 -18.09
CA HIS A 76 -12.38 -4.92 -18.99
C HIS A 76 -12.48 -3.43 -19.35
N GLU A 77 -12.98 -2.62 -18.40
CA GLU A 77 -13.14 -1.18 -18.53
C GLU A 77 -12.21 -0.43 -17.57
N TYR A 78 -12.03 0.87 -17.81
CA TYR A 78 -11.25 1.75 -16.95
C TYR A 78 -12.13 2.85 -16.38
N LEU A 79 -11.65 3.46 -15.29
CA LEU A 79 -12.32 4.60 -14.68
C LEU A 79 -12.43 5.75 -15.71
N PRO A 80 -13.54 6.49 -15.76
CA PRO A 80 -13.68 7.68 -16.61
C PRO A 80 -12.56 8.71 -16.40
N GLU A 81 -12.14 9.42 -17.45
CA GLU A 81 -10.96 10.30 -17.44
C GLU A 81 -11.06 11.44 -16.41
N ASN A 82 -12.25 12.02 -16.23
CA ASN A 82 -12.54 13.01 -15.19
C ASN A 82 -12.26 12.47 -13.78
N LEU A 83 -12.66 11.22 -13.51
CA LEU A 83 -12.41 10.57 -12.22
C LEU A 83 -10.95 10.13 -12.07
N GLN A 84 -10.27 9.75 -13.17
CA GLN A 84 -8.84 9.43 -13.17
C GLN A 84 -8.00 10.65 -12.76
N ALA A 85 -8.35 11.85 -13.25
CA ALA A 85 -7.66 13.10 -12.92
C ALA A 85 -7.74 13.42 -11.42
N MET A 86 -8.86 13.08 -10.76
CA MET A 86 -9.09 13.27 -9.32
C MET A 86 -8.34 12.25 -8.44
N GLN A 87 -7.76 11.19 -9.01
CA GLN A 87 -7.14 10.13 -8.21
C GLN A 87 -5.77 10.54 -7.63
N THR A 88 -5.59 10.19 -6.35
CA THR A 88 -4.36 10.43 -5.58
C THR A 88 -3.66 9.09 -5.21
N PRO A 89 -2.97 8.43 -6.16
CA PRO A 89 -2.49 7.06 -5.97
C PRO A 89 -1.43 6.90 -4.87
N PHE A 90 -0.61 7.93 -4.63
CA PHE A 90 0.48 7.89 -3.63
C PHE A 90 0.13 8.56 -2.30
N ARG A 91 -1.16 8.88 -2.05
CA ARG A 91 -1.61 9.39 -0.75
C ARG A 91 -1.75 8.22 0.22
N GLY A 92 -0.64 7.88 0.88
CA GLY A 92 -0.54 6.77 1.83
C GLY A 92 -1.40 6.96 3.09
N TYR A 93 -1.80 5.85 3.68
CA TYR A 93 -2.55 5.76 4.94
C TYR A 93 -2.10 4.57 5.81
N LEU A 94 -1.40 3.59 5.25
CA LEU A 94 -1.04 2.34 5.94
C LEU A 94 0.40 2.36 6.48
N LYS A 95 1.31 3.07 5.80
CA LYS A 95 2.77 2.99 6.03
C LYS A 95 3.19 3.24 7.48
N ASP A 96 2.63 4.25 8.13
CA ASP A 96 3.03 4.64 9.47
C ASP A 96 2.57 3.62 10.51
N MET A 97 1.32 3.13 10.38
CA MET A 97 0.79 2.08 11.25
C MET A 97 1.53 0.76 11.05
N LEU A 98 1.85 0.40 9.81
CA LEU A 98 2.62 -0.80 9.51
C LEU A 98 4.05 -0.74 10.09
N ALA A 99 4.69 0.44 10.04
CA ALA A 99 6.01 0.63 10.64
C ALA A 99 5.96 0.49 12.17
N LEU A 100 4.89 0.99 12.81
CA LEU A 100 4.67 0.83 14.24
C LEU A 100 4.51 -0.65 14.63
N VAL A 101 3.62 -1.38 13.96
CA VAL A 101 3.39 -2.82 14.22
C VAL A 101 4.68 -3.63 14.05
N LYS A 102 5.46 -3.35 12.99
CA LYS A 102 6.76 -4.02 12.77
C LYS A 102 7.77 -3.72 13.86
N LYS A 103 7.78 -2.49 14.38
CA LYS A 103 8.65 -2.08 15.48
C LYS A 103 8.28 -2.80 16.78
N GLU A 104 6.99 -2.86 17.13
CA GLU A 104 6.49 -3.57 18.31
C GLU A 104 6.80 -5.07 18.24
N ARG A 105 6.61 -5.67 17.06
CA ARG A 105 6.96 -7.08 16.83
C ARG A 105 8.45 -7.35 17.04
N ALA A 106 9.31 -6.51 16.48
CA ALA A 106 10.77 -6.64 16.61
C ALA A 106 11.25 -6.45 18.06
N GLU A 107 10.68 -5.49 18.79
CA GLU A 107 10.96 -5.29 20.21
C GLU A 107 10.56 -6.52 21.04
N ARG A 108 9.35 -7.04 20.81
CA ARG A 108 8.85 -8.22 21.50
C ARG A 108 9.70 -9.46 21.24
N GLU A 109 10.13 -9.65 20.00
CA GLU A 109 11.04 -10.74 19.61
C GLU A 109 12.40 -10.60 20.28
N ALA A 110 12.96 -9.38 20.33
CA ALA A 110 14.22 -9.11 21.02
C ALA A 110 14.15 -9.37 22.54
N LEU A 111 12.97 -9.21 23.14
CA LEU A 111 12.70 -9.57 24.54
C LEU A 111 12.46 -11.08 24.75
N GLY A 112 12.47 -11.89 23.69
CA GLY A 112 12.29 -13.35 23.75
C GLY A 112 10.84 -13.80 24.00
N ALA A 113 9.85 -12.91 23.83
CA ALA A 113 8.46 -13.24 24.03
C ALA A 113 7.84 -13.92 22.78
N LEU A 114 6.80 -14.73 23.02
CA LEU A 114 6.07 -15.41 21.94
C LEU A 114 5.36 -14.41 21.00
N PRO A 115 5.25 -14.71 19.69
CA PRO A 115 4.59 -13.84 18.73
C PRO A 115 3.08 -13.73 19.00
N LEU A 116 2.49 -12.56 18.72
CA LEU A 116 1.06 -12.29 18.97
C LEU A 116 0.13 -12.99 17.96
N TYR A 117 0.60 -13.17 16.74
CA TYR A 117 -0.10 -13.88 15.67
C TYR A 117 0.90 -14.69 14.86
N GLN A 118 0.46 -15.83 14.35
CA GLN A 118 1.25 -16.71 13.50
C GLN A 118 0.43 -17.11 12.27
N ARG A 119 1.14 -17.38 11.17
CA ARG A 119 0.52 -17.92 9.97
C ARG A 119 0.19 -19.39 10.21
N THR A 120 -1.01 -19.81 9.82
CA THR A 120 -1.37 -21.23 9.82
C THR A 120 -0.52 -21.97 8.79
N ILE A 121 -0.06 -23.18 9.13
CA ILE A 121 0.61 -24.07 8.18
C ILE A 121 -0.49 -24.64 7.26
N PRO A 122 -0.36 -24.48 5.93
CA PRO A 122 -1.34 -25.00 4.97
C PRO A 122 -1.43 -26.51 5.00
#